data_AF-A0A7C6JYL5-F1
#
_entry.id   AF-A0A7C6JYL5-F1
#
_cell.length_a   1.000
_cell.length_b   1.000
_cell.length_c   1.000
_cell.angle_alpha   90.00
_cell.angle_beta   90.00
_cell.angle_gamma   90.00
#
_symmetry.space_group_name_H-M   'P 1'
#
loop_
_entity.id
_entity.type
_entity.pdbx_description
1 polymer ?
#
loop_
_entity_poly.entity_id
_entity_poly.type
_entity_poly.pdbx_seq_one_letter_code
_entity_poly.pdbx_strand_id
1 'polypeptide(L)'
;MGSIQKFYEKTWFMWVMLIFFAPIGIFVMYQYKRFNPTARLILSVFFGLVFISAIVSSNTNNNVEINGSAYGQSDSEQGSMNVHDQSTRGNIYDRNGVLLATNEFSYSVVMEDTAVPDDEYNDIIHKLIKIIEDNGDSLYNEFYIRQNESGELEFTVEGSALTRFKKNAFAYVLKDGNLTEEQLNATAQDVYEFLRIGTGNGYTHMFNISDKYSVEDTLKIMSVRYALFCNFPKYLQITVASKVSDATVAAVMESKADLKGVEIQQQKALT
;
A
#
# COMPACT_ATOMS: atom_id res chain seq x y z
N MET A 1 -33.17 32.69 -45.56
CA MET A 1 -32.87 31.57 -44.64
C MET A 1 -31.91 32.08 -43.60
N GLY A 2 -32.38 32.29 -42.36
CA GLY A 2 -31.51 32.71 -41.26
C GLY A 2 -30.65 31.54 -40.81
N SER A 3 -29.33 31.73 -40.74
CA SER A 3 -28.42 30.72 -40.20
C SER A 3 -28.73 30.50 -38.72
N ILE A 4 -29.04 29.26 -38.35
CA ILE A 4 -29.22 28.87 -36.95
C ILE A 4 -27.84 28.96 -36.29
N GLN A 5 -27.66 29.94 -35.41
CA GLN A 5 -26.43 30.11 -34.65
C GLN A 5 -26.21 28.87 -33.78
N LYS A 6 -25.06 28.21 -33.96
CA LYS A 6 -24.75 26.98 -33.24
C LYS A 6 -24.51 27.28 -31.77
N PHE A 7 -24.77 26.31 -30.88
CA PHE A 7 -24.77 26.57 -29.43
C PHE A 7 -23.42 27.08 -28.92
N TYR A 8 -22.30 26.63 -29.50
CA TYR A 8 -20.94 27.03 -29.14
C TYR A 8 -20.57 28.45 -29.58
N GLU A 9 -21.40 29.07 -30.44
CA GLU A 9 -21.21 30.44 -30.91
C GLU A 9 -21.90 31.47 -29.98
N LYS A 10 -22.64 30.99 -28.97
CA LYS A 10 -23.40 31.85 -28.05
C LYS A 10 -22.50 32.44 -26.94
N THR A 11 -22.81 33.65 -26.47
CA THR A 11 -21.97 34.36 -25.49
C THR A 11 -21.89 33.59 -24.17
N TRP A 12 -23.00 33.00 -23.76
CA TRP A 12 -23.07 32.23 -22.51
C TRP A 12 -22.15 31.00 -22.55
N PHE A 13 -21.98 30.35 -23.71
CA PHE A 13 -21.10 29.19 -23.85
C PHE A 13 -19.62 29.57 -23.63
N MET A 14 -19.19 30.72 -24.14
CA MET A 14 -17.84 31.24 -23.89
C MET A 14 -17.61 31.48 -22.40
N TRP A 15 -18.56 32.11 -21.68
CA TRP A 15 -18.43 32.37 -20.24
C TRP A 15 -18.35 31.08 -19.42
N VAL A 16 -19.16 30.07 -19.76
CA VAL A 16 -19.10 28.74 -19.11
C VAL A 16 -17.72 28.10 -19.35
N MET A 17 -17.23 28.09 -20.59
CA MET A 17 -15.92 27.53 -20.90
C MET A 17 -14.78 28.31 -20.27
N LEU A 18 -14.87 29.64 -20.15
CA LEU A 18 -13.83 30.46 -19.54
C LEU A 18 -13.66 30.17 -18.04
N ILE A 19 -14.76 29.84 -17.35
CA ILE A 19 -14.77 29.52 -15.91
C ILE A 19 -14.30 28.09 -15.64
N PHE A 20 -14.85 27.10 -16.36
CA PHE A 20 -14.58 25.68 -16.09
C PHE A 20 -13.36 25.14 -16.86
N PHE A 21 -13.04 25.73 -18.00
CA PHE A 21 -12.01 25.21 -18.91
C PHE A 21 -11.35 26.36 -19.70
N ALA A 22 -10.61 27.21 -18.98
CA ALA A 22 -10.02 28.44 -19.49
C ALA A 22 -9.35 28.32 -20.88
N PRO A 23 -8.62 27.24 -21.24
CA PRO A 23 -8.02 27.09 -22.57
C PRO A 23 -9.04 27.13 -23.71
N ILE A 24 -10.17 26.43 -23.54
CA ILE A 24 -11.24 26.36 -24.55
C ILE A 24 -11.99 27.70 -24.61
N GLY A 25 -12.24 28.33 -23.45
CA GLY A 25 -12.88 29.64 -23.40
C GLY A 25 -12.08 30.74 -24.12
N ILE A 26 -10.76 30.76 -23.93
CA ILE A 26 -9.85 31.69 -24.61
C ILE A 26 -9.84 31.42 -26.12
N PHE A 27 -9.76 30.15 -26.54
CA PHE A 27 -9.80 29.79 -27.97
C PHE A 27 -11.08 30.30 -28.66
N VAL A 28 -12.25 30.02 -28.06
CA VAL A 28 -13.55 30.47 -28.57
C VAL A 28 -13.61 32.01 -28.62
N MET A 29 -13.06 32.70 -27.62
CA MET A 29 -13.02 34.17 -27.60
C MET A 29 -12.21 34.76 -28.79
N TYR A 30 -11.10 34.13 -29.17
CA TYR A 30 -10.28 34.57 -30.32
C TYR A 30 -10.91 34.20 -31.66
N GLN A 31 -11.54 33.02 -31.76
CA GLN A 31 -12.19 32.53 -32.98
C GLN A 31 -13.34 33.44 -33.42
N TYR A 32 -14.18 33.88 -32.47
CA TYR A 32 -15.38 34.68 -32.77
C TYR A 32 -15.18 36.19 -32.65
N LYS A 33 -13.94 36.65 -32.41
CA LYS A 33 -13.55 38.07 -32.28
C LYS A 33 -14.53 38.91 -31.46
N ARG A 34 -15.11 38.34 -30.41
CA ARG A 34 -16.29 38.90 -29.72
C ARG A 34 -16.02 40.19 -28.94
N PHE A 35 -14.74 40.51 -28.71
CA PHE A 35 -14.27 41.70 -27.99
C PHE A 35 -13.11 42.39 -28.71
N ASN A 36 -12.89 43.66 -28.33
CA ASN A 36 -11.76 44.48 -28.74
C ASN A 36 -10.42 43.75 -28.49
N PRO A 37 -9.40 43.99 -29.33
CA PRO A 37 -8.12 43.29 -29.24
C PRO A 37 -7.48 43.44 -27.85
N THR A 38 -7.59 44.63 -27.25
CA THR A 38 -7.06 44.94 -25.92
C THR A 38 -7.79 44.19 -24.80
N ALA A 39 -9.12 44.16 -24.84
CA ALA A 39 -9.93 43.45 -23.85
C ALA A 39 -9.68 41.94 -23.89
N ARG A 40 -9.44 41.39 -25.09
CA ARG A 40 -9.13 39.98 -25.31
C ARG A 40 -7.79 39.57 -24.69
N LEU A 41 -6.79 40.43 -24.83
CA LEU A 41 -5.46 40.21 -24.27
C LEU A 41 -5.54 40.21 -22.73
N ILE A 42 -6.22 41.20 -22.14
CA ILE A 42 -6.39 41.31 -20.68
C ILE A 42 -7.11 40.07 -20.12
N LEU A 43 -8.21 39.64 -20.74
CA LEU A 43 -8.99 38.49 -20.29
C LEU A 43 -8.20 37.18 -20.41
N SER A 44 -7.43 37.02 -21.49
CA SER A 44 -6.58 35.84 -21.70
C SER A 44 -5.48 35.73 -20.66
N VAL A 45 -4.83 36.85 -20.30
CA VAL A 45 -3.77 36.86 -19.28
C VAL A 45 -4.36 36.56 -17.90
N PHE A 46 -5.48 37.21 -17.55
CA PHE A 46 -6.13 37.00 -16.26
C PHE A 46 -6.58 35.55 -16.04
N PHE A 47 -7.37 34.99 -16.96
CA PHE A 47 -7.85 33.61 -16.83
C PHE A 47 -6.75 32.57 -17.03
N GLY A 48 -5.72 32.87 -17.83
CA GLY A 48 -4.53 32.03 -17.95
C GLY A 48 -3.76 31.92 -16.64
N LEU A 49 -3.53 33.04 -15.94
CA LEU A 49 -2.86 33.04 -14.64
C LEU A 49 -3.67 32.31 -13.56
N VAL A 50 -5.00 32.49 -13.53
CA VAL A 50 -5.89 31.77 -12.62
C VAL A 50 -5.84 30.26 -12.87
N PHE A 51 -5.83 29.84 -14.14
CA PHE A 51 -5.75 28.42 -14.51
C PHE A 51 -4.40 27.79 -14.12
N ILE A 52 -3.28 28.49 -14.36
CA ILE A 52 -1.95 28.04 -13.94
C ILE A 52 -1.86 27.95 -12.41
N SER A 53 -2.37 28.95 -11.68
CA SER A 53 -2.40 28.95 -10.20
C SER A 53 -3.21 27.78 -9.64
N ALA A 54 -4.33 27.42 -10.26
CA ALA A 54 -5.14 26.26 -9.88
C ALA A 54 -4.40 24.92 -10.09
N ILE A 55 -3.61 24.79 -11.17
CA ILE A 55 -2.77 23.61 -11.44
C ILE A 55 -1.61 23.53 -10.43
N VAL A 56 -0.97 24.65 -10.12
CA VAL A 56 0.13 24.67 -9.13
C VAL A 56 -0.38 24.36 -7.73
N SER A 57 -1.52 24.94 -7.33
CA SER A 57 -2.11 24.74 -6.00
C SER A 57 -2.61 23.31 -5.77
N SER A 58 -3.10 22.64 -6.82
CA SER A 58 -3.50 21.22 -6.73
C SER A 58 -2.32 20.27 -6.59
N ASN A 59 -1.13 20.66 -7.06
CA ASN A 59 0.10 19.89 -6.87
C ASN A 59 0.77 20.12 -5.51
N THR A 60 0.58 21.27 -4.88
CA THR A 60 1.18 21.58 -3.56
C THR A 60 0.38 21.08 -2.35
N ASN A 61 -0.91 20.75 -2.54
CA ASN A 61 -1.78 20.27 -1.45
C ASN A 61 -1.64 18.77 -1.15
N ASN A 62 -0.72 18.06 -1.82
CA ASN A 62 -0.35 16.68 -1.49
C ASN A 62 0.85 16.58 -0.53
N ASN A 63 1.37 17.70 -0.03
CA ASN A 63 2.29 17.67 1.10
C ASN A 63 1.49 17.56 2.40
N VAL A 64 1.04 16.34 2.68
CA VAL A 64 0.80 15.93 4.06
C VAL A 64 2.13 16.12 4.79
N GLU A 65 2.15 16.96 5.81
CA GLU A 65 3.26 17.04 6.76
C GLU A 65 3.44 15.66 7.41
N ILE A 66 4.32 14.85 6.83
CA ILE A 66 4.83 13.64 7.47
C ILE A 66 5.90 14.08 8.47
N ASN A 67 5.46 14.41 9.67
CA ASN A 67 6.31 14.28 10.85
C ASN A 67 6.50 12.78 11.11
N GLY A 68 7.57 12.21 10.55
CA GLY A 68 7.89 10.80 10.72
C GLY A 68 9.22 10.46 10.07
N SER A 69 10.30 10.64 10.86
CA SER A 69 11.61 9.96 10.79
C SER A 69 12.13 9.53 9.40
N ALA A 70 13.21 10.22 8.99
CA ALA A 70 14.23 9.83 8.02
C ALA A 70 14.12 8.43 7.40
N TYR A 71 13.66 8.37 6.15
CA TYR A 71 13.94 7.27 5.23
C TYR A 71 15.06 7.71 4.29
N GLY A 72 16.21 7.04 4.39
CA GLY A 72 17.28 7.14 3.40
C GLY A 72 16.87 6.40 2.14
N GLN A 73 16.99 7.06 0.99
CA GLN A 73 16.97 6.42 -0.33
C GLN A 73 18.16 5.46 -0.42
N SER A 74 17.92 4.20 -0.79
CA SER A 74 18.92 3.31 -1.34
C SER A 74 18.79 3.30 -2.86
N ASP A 75 19.71 4.00 -3.52
CA ASP A 75 19.92 3.87 -4.95
C ASP A 75 20.39 2.44 -5.27
N SER A 76 19.82 1.88 -6.33
CA SER A 76 20.15 0.59 -6.89
C SER A 76 21.52 0.64 -7.59
N GLU A 77 22.57 0.14 -6.95
CA GLU A 77 23.81 -0.28 -7.64
C GLU A 77 24.34 -1.59 -7.05
N GLN A 78 24.63 -2.55 -7.94
CA GLN A 78 25.31 -3.80 -7.61
C GLN A 78 26.71 -3.52 -7.05
N GLY A 79 26.95 -3.94 -5.80
CA GLY A 79 28.29 -4.04 -5.21
C GLY A 79 28.51 -3.14 -4.00
N SER A 80 28.88 -3.77 -2.88
CA SER A 80 29.23 -3.19 -1.57
C SER A 80 28.08 -2.53 -0.80
N MET A 81 27.59 -3.24 0.23
CA MET A 81 26.82 -2.64 1.33
C MET A 81 27.72 -1.60 2.00
N ASN A 82 27.58 -0.33 1.62
CA ASN A 82 28.10 0.77 2.42
C ASN A 82 27.21 0.87 3.66
N VAL A 83 27.62 0.23 4.75
CA VAL A 83 27.04 0.45 6.08
C VAL A 83 27.25 1.92 6.39
N HIS A 84 26.18 2.70 6.32
CA HIS A 84 26.18 4.05 6.87
C HIS A 84 26.17 3.88 8.39
N ASP A 85 27.37 3.77 8.96
CA ASP A 85 27.58 3.64 10.41
C ASP A 85 27.18 4.98 11.07
N GLN A 86 25.89 5.16 11.31
CA GLN A 86 25.43 6.20 12.22
C GLN A 86 25.98 5.84 13.60
N SER A 87 27.01 6.56 14.01
CA SER A 87 27.73 6.32 15.26
C SER A 87 26.76 6.12 16.43
N THR A 88 26.87 4.98 17.12
CA THR A 88 26.03 4.63 18.28
C THR A 88 26.33 5.60 19.43
N ARG A 89 25.31 6.15 20.11
CA ARG A 89 25.55 6.96 21.33
C ARG A 89 25.99 6.02 22.47
N GLY A 90 26.96 6.44 23.28
CA GLY A 90 27.43 5.62 24.40
C GLY A 90 26.34 5.33 25.44
N ASN A 91 26.50 4.21 26.16
CA ASN A 91 25.65 3.82 27.28
C ASN A 91 25.72 4.84 28.43
N ILE A 92 24.60 5.06 29.13
CA ILE A 92 24.53 5.89 30.32
C ILE A 92 24.55 4.98 31.55
N TYR A 93 25.45 5.26 32.48
CA TYR A 93 25.59 4.54 33.75
C TYR A 93 25.32 5.47 34.94
N ASP A 94 24.84 4.91 36.06
CA ASP A 94 24.80 5.61 37.33
C ASP A 94 26.22 5.74 37.93
N ARG A 95 26.34 6.45 39.06
CA ARG A 95 27.63 6.62 39.77
C ARG A 95 28.26 5.31 40.27
N ASN A 96 27.51 4.22 40.32
CA ASN A 96 27.94 2.90 40.77
C ASN A 96 28.22 1.95 39.59
N GLY A 97 28.09 2.42 38.34
CA GLY A 97 28.29 1.61 37.13
C GLY A 97 27.08 0.79 36.70
N VAL A 98 25.89 1.06 37.25
CA VAL A 98 24.64 0.40 36.83
C VAL A 98 24.15 1.03 35.53
N LEU A 99 23.87 0.20 34.53
CA LEU A 99 23.36 0.64 33.24
C LEU A 99 21.97 1.27 33.40
N LEU A 100 21.82 2.53 32.99
CA LEU A 100 20.57 3.31 33.07
C LEU A 100 19.89 3.52 31.71
N ALA A 101 20.67 3.55 30.64
CA ALA A 101 20.15 3.61 29.27
C ALA A 101 21.17 3.05 28.30
N THR A 102 20.72 2.21 27.37
CA THR A 102 21.53 1.70 26.27
C THR A 102 20.78 1.88 24.96
N ASN A 103 21.52 1.96 23.85
CA ASN A 103 20.89 1.86 22.53
C ASN A 103 20.91 0.40 22.14
N GLU A 104 19.77 -0.27 22.23
CA GLU A 104 19.59 -1.58 21.63
C GLU A 104 19.05 -1.41 20.21
N PHE A 105 19.57 -2.19 19.27
CA PHE A 105 18.99 -2.28 17.95
C PHE A 105 17.97 -3.42 17.95
N SER A 106 16.79 -3.14 17.42
CA SER A 106 15.79 -4.16 17.12
C SER A 106 15.77 -4.35 15.62
N TYR A 107 15.77 -5.61 15.18
CA TYR A 107 15.62 -5.94 13.78
C TYR A 107 14.18 -6.34 13.48
N SER A 108 13.73 -6.02 12.27
CA SER A 108 12.44 -6.42 11.74
C SER A 108 12.64 -6.98 10.35
N VAL A 109 11.92 -8.05 10.05
CA VAL A 109 11.81 -8.59 8.70
C VAL A 109 10.68 -7.85 8.01
N VAL A 110 10.99 -7.22 6.89
CA VAL A 110 10.01 -6.50 6.06
C VAL A 110 9.91 -7.12 4.68
N MET A 111 8.75 -6.99 4.06
CA MET A 111 8.48 -7.52 2.73
C MET A 111 7.69 -6.50 1.91
N GLU A 112 8.04 -6.34 0.64
CA GLU A 112 7.26 -5.60 -0.35
C GLU A 112 6.58 -6.52 -1.37
N ASP A 113 5.57 -5.98 -2.05
CA ASP A 113 4.93 -6.66 -3.17
C ASP A 113 5.90 -6.72 -4.35
N THR A 114 6.09 -7.92 -4.91
CA THR A 114 7.02 -8.14 -6.03
C THR A 114 6.27 -8.69 -7.24
N ALA A 115 6.73 -8.31 -8.44
CA ALA A 115 6.14 -8.77 -9.69
C ALA A 115 6.61 -10.20 -10.05
N VAL A 116 6.36 -11.17 -9.17
CA VAL A 116 6.61 -12.60 -9.39
C VAL A 116 5.29 -13.38 -9.45
N PRO A 117 5.24 -14.56 -10.12
CA PRO A 117 4.05 -15.38 -10.17
C PRO A 117 3.58 -15.80 -8.77
N ASP A 118 2.27 -15.98 -8.58
CA ASP A 118 1.72 -16.25 -7.25
C ASP A 118 2.27 -17.51 -6.57
N ASP A 119 2.51 -18.58 -7.33
CA ASP A 119 3.08 -19.82 -6.79
C ASP A 119 4.50 -19.59 -6.25
N GLU A 120 5.35 -18.88 -7.02
CA GLU A 120 6.69 -18.50 -6.58
C GLU A 120 6.62 -17.58 -5.36
N TYR A 121 5.69 -16.62 -5.34
CA TYR A 121 5.57 -15.69 -4.22
C TYR A 121 5.08 -16.40 -2.94
N ASN A 122 4.16 -17.36 -3.07
CA ASN A 122 3.69 -18.19 -1.97
C ASN A 122 4.82 -19.07 -1.41
N ASP A 123 5.69 -19.61 -2.28
CA ASP A 123 6.88 -20.35 -1.85
C ASP A 123 7.89 -19.48 -1.10
N ILE A 124 8.11 -18.24 -1.56
CA ILE A 124 8.96 -17.27 -0.88
C ILE A 124 8.42 -16.96 0.51
N ILE A 125 7.11 -16.67 0.61
CA ILE A 125 6.45 -16.36 1.88
C ILE A 125 6.51 -17.57 2.83
N HIS A 126 6.23 -18.78 2.33
CA HIS A 126 6.31 -20.01 3.12
C HIS A 126 7.73 -20.25 3.66
N LYS A 127 8.74 -20.11 2.81
CA LYS A 127 10.15 -20.22 3.20
C LYS A 127 10.52 -19.17 4.26
N LEU A 128 10.06 -17.92 4.10
CA LEU A 128 10.30 -16.86 5.07
C LEU A 128 9.67 -17.19 6.43
N ILE A 129 8.41 -17.61 6.44
CA ILE A 129 7.70 -18.00 7.66
C ILE A 129 8.45 -19.13 8.37
N LYS A 130 8.91 -20.14 7.63
CA LYS A 130 9.72 -21.24 8.19
C LYS A 130 11.01 -20.75 8.84
N ILE A 131 11.77 -19.88 8.17
CA ILE A 131 12.99 -19.31 8.74
C ILE A 131 12.70 -18.57 10.06
N ILE A 132 11.62 -17.79 10.12
CA ILE A 132 11.24 -17.05 11.32
C ILE A 132 10.87 -18.02 12.47
N GLU A 133 9.98 -18.98 12.20
CA GLU A 133 9.48 -19.91 13.22
C GLU A 133 10.54 -20.91 13.69
N ASP A 134 11.40 -21.41 12.79
CA ASP A 134 12.47 -22.35 13.11
C ASP A 134 13.53 -21.72 14.03
N ASN A 135 13.66 -20.39 14.02
CA ASN A 135 14.51 -19.63 14.93
C ASN A 135 13.79 -19.17 16.20
N GLY A 136 12.52 -19.56 16.38
CA GLY A 136 11.72 -19.24 17.58
C GLY A 136 11.11 -17.85 17.58
N ASP A 137 11.17 -17.12 16.47
CA ASP A 137 10.52 -15.83 16.30
C ASP A 137 9.06 -16.02 15.80
N SER A 138 8.24 -14.97 15.93
CA SER A 138 6.82 -15.01 15.56
C SER A 138 6.46 -13.99 14.47
N LEU A 139 5.47 -14.34 13.66
CA LEU A 139 4.88 -13.41 12.70
C LEU A 139 4.21 -12.22 13.40
N TYR A 140 4.39 -11.03 12.84
CA TYR A 140 3.76 -9.80 13.30
C TYR A 140 2.33 -9.65 12.76
N ASN A 141 2.03 -10.20 11.58
CA ASN A 141 0.72 -10.03 10.96
C ASN A 141 -0.33 -10.97 11.58
N GLU A 142 -1.25 -10.39 12.36
CA GLU A 142 -2.43 -11.10 12.83
C GLU A 142 -3.42 -11.35 11.67
N PHE A 143 -4.06 -12.53 11.67
CA PHE A 143 -5.07 -12.88 10.69
C PHE A 143 -6.44 -13.10 11.33
N TYR A 144 -7.49 -12.77 10.58
CA TYR A 144 -8.86 -12.76 11.08
C TYR A 144 -9.58 -14.11 10.95
N ILE A 145 -8.89 -15.14 10.45
CA ILE A 145 -9.37 -16.51 10.34
C ILE A 145 -8.37 -17.42 11.05
N ARG A 146 -8.86 -18.33 11.89
CA ARG A 146 -8.07 -19.40 12.50
C ARG A 146 -8.76 -20.75 12.31
N GLN A 147 -8.00 -21.82 12.43
CA GLN A 147 -8.53 -23.17 12.55
C GLN A 147 -8.68 -23.53 14.03
N ASN A 148 -9.85 -24.03 14.44
CA ASN A 148 -10.09 -24.49 15.80
C ASN A 148 -9.64 -25.94 16.02
N GLU A 149 -9.74 -26.43 17.25
CA GLU A 149 -9.34 -27.81 17.62
C GLU A 149 -10.11 -28.89 16.88
N SER A 150 -11.31 -28.59 16.38
CA SER A 150 -12.14 -29.51 15.58
C SER A 150 -11.78 -29.50 14.09
N GLY A 151 -10.82 -28.66 13.68
CA GLY A 151 -10.41 -28.50 12.29
C GLY A 151 -11.28 -27.54 11.47
N GLU A 152 -12.26 -26.88 12.10
CA GLU A 152 -13.15 -25.93 11.43
C GLU A 152 -12.55 -24.52 11.44
N LEU A 153 -12.78 -23.78 10.35
CA LEU A 153 -12.34 -22.38 10.26
C LEU A 153 -13.36 -21.45 10.93
N GLU A 154 -12.86 -20.52 11.73
CA GLU A 154 -13.66 -19.52 12.43
C GLU A 154 -13.03 -18.13 12.38
N PHE A 155 -13.87 -17.09 12.48
CA PHE A 155 -13.38 -15.73 12.57
C PHE A 155 -12.87 -15.43 13.97
N THR A 156 -11.78 -14.67 14.06
CA THR A 156 -11.21 -14.21 15.35
C THR A 156 -11.79 -12.88 15.80
N VAL A 157 -12.58 -12.21 14.94
CA VAL A 157 -13.17 -10.88 15.17
C VAL A 157 -14.65 -10.86 14.83
N GLU A 158 -15.36 -9.90 15.44
CA GLU A 158 -16.80 -9.73 15.29
C GLU A 158 -17.18 -8.27 14.95
N GLY A 159 -18.46 -8.03 14.67
CA GLY A 159 -19.01 -6.70 14.48
C GLY A 159 -18.38 -5.93 13.31
N SER A 160 -18.03 -4.65 13.55
CA SER A 160 -17.50 -3.77 12.51
C SER A 160 -16.13 -4.21 11.98
N ALA A 161 -15.31 -4.86 12.80
CA ALA A 161 -14.02 -5.39 12.39
C ALA A 161 -14.21 -6.53 11.36
N LEU A 162 -15.15 -7.44 11.61
CA LEU A 162 -15.50 -8.51 10.68
C LEU A 162 -16.06 -7.95 9.36
N THR A 163 -16.94 -6.95 9.43
CA THR A 163 -17.49 -6.30 8.23
C THR A 163 -16.38 -5.64 7.40
N ARG A 164 -15.42 -4.98 8.05
CA ARG A 164 -14.26 -4.38 7.35
C ARG A 164 -13.36 -5.45 6.74
N PHE A 165 -13.09 -6.53 7.47
CA PHE A 165 -12.33 -7.66 6.94
C PHE A 165 -12.98 -8.25 5.69
N LYS A 166 -14.28 -8.57 5.74
CA LYS A 166 -15.05 -9.06 4.59
C LYS A 166 -15.05 -8.06 3.44
N LYS A 167 -15.21 -6.76 3.72
CA LYS A 167 -15.19 -5.71 2.68
C LYS A 167 -13.85 -5.65 1.95
N ASN A 168 -12.75 -5.77 2.70
CA ASN A 168 -11.41 -5.82 2.12
C ASN A 168 -11.18 -7.14 1.37
N ALA A 169 -11.54 -8.28 1.96
CA ALA A 169 -11.40 -9.59 1.34
C ALA A 169 -12.14 -9.64 0.00
N PHE A 170 -13.40 -9.20 -0.06
CA PHE A 170 -14.21 -9.21 -1.28
C PHE A 170 -14.02 -7.98 -2.19
N ALA A 171 -12.96 -7.18 -2.02
CA ALA A 171 -12.81 -5.88 -2.69
C ALA A 171 -12.99 -5.93 -4.22
N TYR A 172 -12.62 -7.04 -4.88
CA TYR A 172 -12.75 -7.21 -6.33
C TYR A 172 -14.14 -7.61 -6.82
N VAL A 173 -15.04 -8.04 -5.93
CA VAL A 173 -16.38 -8.54 -6.26
C VAL A 173 -17.48 -7.77 -5.53
N LEU A 174 -17.17 -6.58 -5.00
CA LEU A 174 -18.16 -5.69 -4.40
C LEU A 174 -19.11 -5.15 -5.48
N LYS A 175 -20.39 -5.04 -5.13
CA LYS A 175 -21.39 -4.35 -5.96
C LYS A 175 -21.55 -2.93 -5.43
N ASP A 176 -21.34 -1.94 -6.30
CA ASP A 176 -21.41 -0.51 -5.93
C ASP A 176 -20.54 -0.14 -4.71
N GLY A 177 -19.39 -0.81 -4.56
CA GLY A 177 -18.47 -0.59 -3.43
C GLY A 177 -18.95 -1.11 -2.08
N ASN A 178 -20.01 -1.93 -2.07
CA ASN A 178 -20.62 -2.52 -0.87
C ASN A 178 -20.67 -4.04 -0.94
N LEU A 179 -20.72 -4.66 0.24
CA LEU A 179 -20.91 -6.09 0.39
C LEU A 179 -22.34 -6.47 -0.01
N THR A 180 -22.49 -7.58 -0.73
CA THR A 180 -23.80 -8.21 -0.92
C THR A 180 -24.25 -8.90 0.38
N GLU A 181 -25.53 -9.24 0.48
CA GLU A 181 -26.06 -10.00 1.62
C GLU A 181 -25.36 -11.37 1.77
N GLU A 182 -25.05 -12.03 0.66
CA GLU A 182 -24.28 -13.27 0.62
C GLU A 182 -22.87 -13.07 1.19
N GLN A 183 -22.16 -12.01 0.77
CA GLN A 183 -20.81 -11.72 1.26
C GLN A 183 -20.81 -11.29 2.73
N LEU A 184 -21.87 -10.61 3.18
CA LEU A 184 -22.04 -10.20 4.56
C LEU A 184 -22.25 -11.41 5.46
N ASN A 185 -23.03 -12.40 5.00
CA ASN A 185 -23.32 -13.64 5.73
C ASN A 185 -22.31 -14.77 5.46
N ALA A 186 -21.29 -14.55 4.62
CA ALA A 186 -20.26 -15.52 4.29
C ALA A 186 -19.57 -16.08 5.56
N THR A 187 -19.35 -17.39 5.59
CA THR A 187 -18.64 -18.09 6.66
C THR A 187 -17.13 -17.85 6.58
N ALA A 188 -16.39 -18.23 7.62
CA ALA A 188 -14.92 -18.17 7.58
C ALA A 188 -14.35 -19.09 6.48
N GLN A 189 -15.00 -20.24 6.23
CA GLN A 189 -14.65 -21.13 5.14
C GLN A 189 -14.84 -20.46 3.76
N ASP A 190 -15.95 -19.75 3.56
CA ASP A 190 -16.22 -19.07 2.28
C ASP A 190 -15.20 -17.96 2.01
N VAL A 191 -14.85 -17.17 3.04
CA VAL A 191 -13.84 -16.11 2.92
C VAL A 191 -12.46 -16.69 2.71
N TYR A 192 -12.12 -17.79 3.39
CA TYR A 192 -10.87 -18.52 3.20
C TYR A 192 -10.72 -19.00 1.76
N GLU A 193 -11.73 -19.69 1.20
CA GLU A 193 -11.64 -20.18 -0.17
C GLU A 193 -11.56 -19.04 -1.18
N PHE A 194 -12.32 -17.95 -0.95
CA PHE A 194 -12.25 -16.77 -1.78
C PHE A 194 -10.86 -16.12 -1.77
N LEU A 195 -10.23 -15.94 -0.61
CA LEU A 195 -8.87 -15.41 -0.52
C LEU A 195 -7.83 -16.37 -1.11
N ARG A 196 -8.08 -17.67 -1.03
CA ARG A 196 -7.17 -18.70 -1.55
C ARG A 196 -7.14 -18.73 -3.08
N ILE A 197 -8.30 -18.82 -3.74
CA ILE A 197 -8.39 -19.04 -5.20
C ILE A 197 -9.26 -18.01 -5.95
N GLY A 198 -9.96 -17.14 -5.24
CA GLY A 198 -10.94 -16.21 -5.82
C GLY A 198 -12.30 -16.85 -6.03
N THR A 199 -12.96 -16.56 -7.14
CA THR A 199 -14.32 -17.07 -7.44
C THR A 199 -14.35 -18.53 -7.91
N GLY A 200 -13.19 -19.20 -8.04
CA GLY A 200 -13.05 -20.60 -8.47
C GLY A 200 -13.41 -20.89 -9.93
N ASN A 201 -14.12 -19.98 -10.59
CA ASN A 201 -14.54 -20.05 -11.99
C ASN A 201 -13.56 -19.35 -12.96
N GLY A 202 -12.42 -18.85 -12.45
CA GLY A 202 -11.39 -18.18 -13.23
C GLY A 202 -11.71 -16.73 -13.65
N TYR A 203 -12.83 -16.15 -13.20
CA TYR A 203 -13.15 -14.74 -13.50
C TYR A 203 -12.44 -13.77 -12.54
N THR A 204 -12.33 -14.12 -11.26
CA THR A 204 -11.62 -13.34 -10.25
C THR A 204 -10.64 -14.25 -9.55
N HIS A 205 -9.37 -13.85 -9.56
CA HIS A 205 -8.28 -14.53 -8.87
C HIS A 205 -7.90 -13.77 -7.60
N MET A 206 -7.42 -14.50 -6.61
CA MET A 206 -6.80 -13.95 -5.40
C MET A 206 -5.37 -14.46 -5.27
N PHE A 207 -4.96 -15.02 -4.13
CA PHE A 207 -3.55 -15.34 -3.86
C PHE A 207 -3.06 -16.64 -4.52
N ASN A 208 -3.98 -17.41 -5.11
CA ASN A 208 -3.73 -18.68 -5.79
C ASN A 208 -2.83 -19.63 -4.96
N ILE A 209 -3.16 -19.82 -3.68
CA ILE A 209 -2.37 -20.65 -2.78
C ILE A 209 -2.67 -22.13 -3.05
N SER A 210 -1.65 -22.88 -3.48
CA SER A 210 -1.77 -24.31 -3.81
C SER A 210 -2.20 -25.15 -2.59
N ASP A 211 -2.84 -26.28 -2.87
CA ASP A 211 -3.16 -27.35 -1.92
C ASP A 211 -1.92 -28.13 -1.42
N LYS A 212 -0.72 -27.81 -1.91
CA LYS A 212 0.54 -28.39 -1.42
C LYS A 212 0.86 -28.02 0.04
N TYR A 213 0.29 -26.93 0.55
CA TYR A 213 0.49 -26.47 1.93
C TYR A 213 -0.55 -27.05 2.88
N SER A 214 -0.18 -27.21 4.15
CA SER A 214 -1.15 -27.50 5.21
C SER A 214 -2.15 -26.34 5.37
N VAL A 215 -3.29 -26.59 6.03
CA VAL A 215 -4.26 -25.52 6.34
C VAL A 215 -3.61 -24.44 7.21
N GLU A 216 -2.80 -24.85 8.19
CA GLU A 216 -2.03 -23.95 9.05
C GLU A 216 -1.08 -23.07 8.24
N ASP A 217 -0.26 -23.69 7.38
CA ASP A 217 0.67 -22.95 6.51
C ASP A 217 -0.08 -22.02 5.55
N THR A 218 -1.23 -22.47 5.02
CA THR A 218 -2.07 -21.66 4.13
C THR A 218 -2.59 -20.42 4.86
N LEU A 219 -3.03 -20.55 6.11
CA LEU A 219 -3.47 -19.41 6.92
C LEU A 219 -2.32 -18.44 7.19
N LYS A 220 -1.10 -18.92 7.45
CA LYS A 220 0.08 -18.07 7.66
C LYS A 220 0.52 -17.37 6.36
N ILE A 221 0.55 -18.07 5.23
CA ILE A 221 0.82 -17.45 3.92
C ILE A 221 -0.26 -16.40 3.62
N MET A 222 -1.52 -16.74 3.86
CA MET A 222 -2.65 -15.85 3.64
C MET A 222 -2.61 -14.61 4.54
N SER A 223 -2.10 -14.70 5.77
CA SER A 223 -1.94 -13.53 6.65
C SER A 223 -0.99 -12.48 6.05
N VAL A 224 0.17 -12.94 5.57
CA VAL A 224 1.18 -12.08 4.93
C VAL A 224 0.65 -11.53 3.61
N ARG A 225 0.08 -12.39 2.75
CA ARG A 225 -0.54 -11.97 1.47
C ARG A 225 -1.67 -10.98 1.68
N TYR A 226 -2.50 -11.17 2.69
CA TYR A 226 -3.59 -10.25 3.00
C TYR A 226 -3.09 -8.90 3.54
N ALA A 227 -2.01 -8.90 4.33
CA ALA A 227 -1.36 -7.68 4.78
C ALA A 227 -0.80 -6.88 3.59
N LEU A 228 -0.09 -7.53 2.66
CA LEU A 228 0.37 -6.94 1.39
C LEU A 228 -0.80 -6.46 0.53
N PHE A 229 -1.87 -7.25 0.45
CA PHE A 229 -3.08 -6.90 -0.30
C PHE A 229 -3.72 -5.62 0.22
N CYS A 230 -3.82 -5.46 1.54
CA CYS A 230 -4.34 -4.26 2.17
C CYS A 230 -3.34 -3.10 2.18
N ASN A 231 -2.06 -3.36 1.89
CA ASN A 231 -1.04 -2.32 1.86
C ASN A 231 -1.17 -1.49 0.58
N PHE A 232 -1.41 -0.19 0.76
CA PHE A 232 -1.51 0.78 -0.31
C PHE A 232 -0.75 2.06 0.08
N PRO A 233 0.10 2.61 -0.81
CA PRO A 233 0.45 2.11 -2.14
C PRO A 233 1.22 0.78 -2.15
N LYS A 234 1.17 0.04 -3.27
CA LYS A 234 1.71 -1.32 -3.38
C LYS A 234 3.23 -1.46 -3.22
N TYR A 235 3.96 -0.38 -3.47
CA TYR A 235 5.42 -0.32 -3.30
C TYR A 235 5.86 -0.14 -1.85
N LEU A 236 4.94 0.01 -0.91
CA LEU A 236 5.29 0.10 0.51
C LEU A 236 5.62 -1.29 1.06
N GLN A 237 6.60 -1.32 1.95
CA GLN A 237 6.97 -2.52 2.70
C GLN A 237 5.98 -2.74 3.85
N ILE A 238 5.68 -4.00 4.16
CA ILE A 238 5.01 -4.42 5.38
C ILE A 238 6.02 -5.05 6.34
N THR A 239 5.76 -4.96 7.64
CA THR A 239 6.51 -5.76 8.62
C THR A 239 5.91 -7.15 8.71
N VAL A 240 6.74 -8.17 8.46
CA VAL A 240 6.37 -9.60 8.56
C VAL A 240 6.68 -10.16 9.94
N ALA A 241 7.83 -9.79 10.51
CA ALA A 241 8.21 -10.10 11.88
C ALA A 241 8.95 -8.92 12.50
N SER A 242 8.76 -8.72 13.80
CA SER A 242 9.33 -7.59 14.55
C SER A 242 10.13 -8.08 15.73
N LYS A 243 11.18 -7.36 16.11
CA LYS A 243 12.08 -7.74 17.21
C LYS A 243 12.65 -9.15 17.03
N VAL A 244 13.07 -9.46 15.81
CA VAL A 244 13.59 -10.79 15.46
C VAL A 244 14.98 -10.99 16.06
N SER A 245 15.31 -12.25 16.32
CA SER A 245 16.62 -12.68 16.80
C SER A 245 17.73 -12.46 15.76
N ASP A 246 18.97 -12.35 16.22
CA ASP A 246 20.16 -12.30 15.34
C ASP A 246 20.26 -13.55 14.46
N ALA A 247 19.75 -14.68 14.94
CA ALA A 247 19.71 -15.94 14.17
C ALA A 247 18.76 -15.83 12.97
N THR A 248 17.56 -15.27 13.15
CA THR A 248 16.64 -14.97 12.05
C THR A 248 17.24 -13.96 11.08
N VAL A 249 17.89 -12.90 11.57
CA VAL A 249 18.59 -11.93 10.70
C VAL A 249 19.61 -12.63 9.82
N ALA A 250 20.46 -13.46 10.40
CA ALA A 250 21.49 -14.20 9.67
C ALA A 250 20.87 -15.16 8.64
N ALA A 251 19.86 -15.94 9.02
CA ALA A 251 19.22 -16.91 8.15
C ALA A 251 18.49 -16.27 6.96
N VAL A 252 17.82 -15.13 7.18
CA VAL A 252 17.19 -14.34 6.12
C VAL A 252 18.24 -13.75 5.19
N MET A 253 19.35 -13.21 5.73
CA MET A 253 20.44 -12.68 4.92
C MET A 253 21.14 -13.77 4.07
N GLU A 254 21.34 -14.96 4.63
CA GLU A 254 21.90 -16.11 3.91
C GLU A 254 20.97 -16.57 2.77
N SER A 255 19.66 -16.52 3.00
CA SER A 255 18.64 -16.89 2.02
C SER A 255 18.20 -15.75 1.10
N LYS A 256 18.86 -14.59 1.11
CA LYS A 256 18.43 -13.37 0.40
C LYS A 256 18.24 -13.59 -1.11
N ALA A 257 19.03 -14.46 -1.74
CA ALA A 257 18.91 -14.77 -3.16
C ALA A 257 17.55 -15.41 -3.52
N ASP A 258 16.98 -16.18 -2.58
CA ASP A 258 15.71 -16.88 -2.76
C ASP A 258 14.53 -16.08 -2.18
N LEU A 259 14.79 -15.10 -1.31
CA LEU A 259 13.77 -14.29 -0.64
C LEU A 259 13.60 -12.93 -1.32
N LYS A 260 13.14 -12.95 -2.58
CA LYS A 260 12.91 -11.72 -3.35
C LYS A 260 11.87 -10.84 -2.66
N GLY A 261 12.16 -9.54 -2.57
CA GLY A 261 11.29 -8.55 -1.91
C GLY A 261 11.33 -8.58 -0.38
N VAL A 262 12.24 -9.35 0.23
CA VAL A 262 12.43 -9.42 1.68
C VAL A 262 13.69 -8.66 2.08
N GLU A 263 13.57 -7.82 3.10
CA GLU A 263 14.68 -7.06 3.65
C GLU A 263 14.69 -7.10 5.18
N ILE A 264 15.86 -6.83 5.77
CA ILE A 264 16.01 -6.60 7.21
C ILE A 264 16.07 -5.10 7.44
N GLN A 265 15.14 -4.59 8.25
CA GLN A 265 15.20 -3.22 8.74
C GLN A 265 15.73 -3.19 10.18
N GLN A 266 16.68 -2.29 10.41
CA GLN A 266 17.20 -1.99 11.74
C GLN A 266 16.47 -0.78 12.31
N GLN A 267 15.83 -0.97 13.47
CA GLN A 267 15.20 0.11 14.22
C GLN A 267 15.96 0.35 15.52
N LYS A 268 16.16 1.61 15.85
CA LYS A 268 16.72 1.99 17.14
C LYS A 268 15.65 1.79 18.23
N ALA A 269 15.86 0.84 19.13
CA ALA A 269 15.06 0.72 20.34
C ALA A 269 15.68 1.64 21.41
N LEU A 270 14.85 2.49 21.99
CA LEU A 270 15.21 3.25 23.19
C LEU A 270 14.68 2.45 24.37
N THR A 271 15.59 1.92 25.19
CA THR A 271 15.27 1.18 26.42
C THR A 271 15.80 1.92 27.64
#